data_AF-A0A6P7GJ72-F1
#
_entry.id   AF-A0A6P7GJ72-F1
#
_cell.length_a   1.000
_cell.length_b   1.000
_cell.length_c   1.000
_cell.angle_alpha   90.00
_cell.angle_beta   90.00
_cell.angle_gamma   90.00
#
_symmetry.space_group_name_H-M   'P 1'
#
loop_
_entity.id
_entity.type
_entity.pdbx_description
1 polymer ?
#
loop_
_entity_poly.entity_id
_entity_poly.type
_entity_poly.pdbx_seq_one_letter_code
_entity_poly.pdbx_strand_id
1 'polypeptide(L)'
;MAPLILHALSTQEIRLPCLMEDEGNREFPPIHEIYQPLRQRIYAVLFNLHHLRYIHSKKKEAGELPENAAQPDIIVKEWIYSRSNPYQHAEEVKAEPLPWAVPTLQRLWFGPSVDDKRRRMRALLSCLNSDTPLILNTAYVPQHMLIMACVLRYIMSQEKPIMRRHELDAFLCHAFNPNLMNPQYLQELTLNVVTSRGVQLAALFMKGVDMALIANDTCGAPLPWLMCCPWLYFDGKLFHYTLTRSAHAKNILEVCDNYIERVVKVERIRKAILEGIDVRFAKMPLPPFAGPPLLRTLPQHILQNMNLPTARSSSGLSIRQRPIPSRGGQLQVAGVVVGSWGANYGYQGGVRQMVPSGYTQKGRGRGGGNNSGCASGGGYQSSYGRGRGPNRRPGMPTFLTNNRKNQRRASN
;
A
#
# COMPACT_ATOMS: atom_id res chain seq x y z
N MET A 1 -14.11 1.33 -5.49
CA MET A 1 -14.12 0.39 -6.61
C MET A 1 -13.00 0.77 -7.56
N ALA A 2 -11.95 -0.02 -7.58
CA ALA A 2 -10.81 0.16 -8.46
C ALA A 2 -11.27 0.18 -9.94
N PRO A 3 -10.86 1.18 -10.75
CA PRO A 3 -11.26 1.29 -12.15
C PRO A 3 -10.98 0.03 -12.98
N LEU A 4 -9.92 -0.71 -12.61
CA LEU A 4 -9.50 -1.94 -13.26
C LEU A 4 -10.55 -3.06 -13.17
N ILE A 5 -11.37 -3.10 -12.12
CA ILE A 5 -12.43 -4.12 -11.96
C ILE A 5 -13.51 -3.95 -13.03
N LEU A 6 -13.96 -2.72 -13.26
CA LEU A 6 -14.97 -2.46 -14.29
C LEU A 6 -14.44 -2.85 -15.67
N HIS A 7 -13.21 -2.46 -15.98
CA HIS A 7 -12.58 -2.79 -17.26
C HIS A 7 -12.51 -4.31 -17.43
N ALA A 8 -11.94 -5.04 -16.46
CA ALA A 8 -11.86 -6.50 -16.48
C ALA A 8 -13.23 -7.14 -16.71
N LEU A 9 -14.27 -6.75 -15.96
CA LEU A 9 -15.62 -7.30 -16.11
C LEU A 9 -16.26 -6.97 -17.48
N SER A 10 -15.91 -5.84 -18.08
CA SER A 10 -16.48 -5.38 -19.36
C SER A 10 -15.79 -5.94 -20.60
N THR A 11 -14.46 -6.08 -20.58
CA THR A 11 -13.67 -6.44 -21.75
C THR A 11 -12.91 -7.75 -21.60
N GLN A 12 -12.79 -8.29 -20.38
CA GLN A 12 -11.84 -9.37 -20.04
C GLN A 12 -10.39 -9.01 -20.41
N GLU A 13 -10.07 -7.72 -20.42
CA GLU A 13 -8.73 -7.21 -20.66
C GLU A 13 -8.35 -6.22 -19.56
N ILE A 14 -7.06 -6.17 -19.22
CA ILE A 14 -6.51 -5.16 -18.33
C ILE A 14 -5.18 -4.63 -18.86
N ARG A 15 -4.92 -3.34 -18.63
CA ARG A 15 -3.62 -2.73 -18.93
C ARG A 15 -2.88 -2.42 -17.66
N LEU A 16 -1.73 -3.07 -17.49
CA LEU A 16 -0.88 -2.90 -16.32
C LEU A 16 0.13 -1.78 -16.56
N PRO A 17 0.37 -0.91 -15.56
CA PRO A 17 1.29 0.21 -15.71
C PRO A 17 2.74 -0.28 -15.76
N CYS A 18 3.61 0.49 -16.41
CA CYS A 18 5.05 0.31 -16.28
C CYS A 18 5.47 0.58 -14.82
N LEU A 19 6.38 -0.24 -14.30
CA LEU A 19 6.86 -0.16 -12.93
C LEU A 19 8.32 0.30 -12.89
N MET A 20 8.73 0.87 -11.75
CA MET A 20 10.11 1.27 -11.51
C MET A 20 10.94 0.03 -11.12
N GLU A 21 11.39 -0.70 -12.13
CA GLU A 21 12.27 -1.87 -12.00
C GLU A 21 13.62 -1.62 -12.69
N ASP A 22 14.68 -2.22 -12.16
CA ASP A 22 15.99 -2.19 -12.79
C ASP A 22 16.17 -3.45 -13.64
N GLU A 23 15.71 -3.40 -14.90
CA GLU A 23 15.79 -4.56 -15.80
C GLU A 23 17.21 -5.06 -16.04
N GLY A 24 18.22 -4.19 -15.88
CA GLY A 24 19.63 -4.55 -16.04
C GLY A 24 20.25 -5.21 -14.81
N ASN A 25 19.63 -5.11 -13.64
CA ASN A 25 20.12 -5.65 -12.38
C ASN A 25 18.96 -6.12 -11.49
N ARG A 26 18.26 -7.17 -11.96
CA ARG A 26 17.14 -7.78 -11.23
C ARG A 26 17.64 -8.78 -10.20
N GLU A 27 17.39 -8.49 -8.92
CA GLU A 27 17.65 -9.43 -7.81
C GLU A 27 16.44 -10.34 -7.52
N PHE A 28 15.27 -10.04 -8.10
CA PHE A 28 14.05 -10.83 -7.99
C PHE A 28 13.26 -10.77 -9.31
N PRO A 29 12.28 -11.67 -9.53
CA PRO A 29 11.46 -11.68 -10.75
C PRO A 29 10.70 -10.35 -10.97
N PRO A 30 10.26 -10.06 -12.20
CA PRO A 30 9.41 -8.89 -12.46
C PRO A 30 8.21 -8.80 -11.50
N ILE A 31 7.90 -7.60 -11.03
CA ILE A 31 6.85 -7.35 -10.03
C ILE A 31 5.49 -7.82 -10.55
N HIS A 32 5.21 -7.65 -11.85
CA HIS A 32 3.96 -8.14 -12.43
C HIS A 32 3.86 -9.67 -12.39
N GLU A 33 4.96 -10.39 -12.55
CA GLU A 33 5.01 -11.86 -12.39
C GLU A 33 4.79 -12.26 -10.92
N ILE A 34 5.43 -11.56 -9.97
CA ILE A 34 5.26 -11.83 -8.53
C ILE A 34 3.78 -11.73 -8.10
N TYR A 35 3.04 -10.76 -8.64
CA TYR A 35 1.62 -10.56 -8.34
C TYR A 35 0.66 -11.24 -9.32
N GLN A 36 1.15 -11.98 -10.32
CA GLN A 36 0.28 -12.72 -11.24
C GLN A 36 -0.62 -13.72 -10.50
N PRO A 37 -0.14 -14.55 -9.54
CA PRO A 37 -1.02 -15.47 -8.80
C PRO A 37 -2.15 -14.77 -8.05
N LEU A 38 -1.89 -13.58 -7.50
CA LEU A 38 -2.92 -12.76 -6.87
C LEU A 38 -3.98 -12.31 -7.89
N ARG A 39 -3.56 -11.87 -9.10
CA ARG A 39 -4.49 -11.50 -10.18
C ARG A 39 -5.32 -12.68 -10.67
N GLN A 40 -4.72 -13.86 -10.84
CA GLN A 40 -5.44 -15.09 -11.22
C GLN A 40 -6.58 -15.40 -10.24
N ARG A 41 -6.35 -15.22 -8.93
CA ARG A 41 -7.37 -15.41 -7.88
C ARG A 41 -8.42 -14.32 -7.92
N ILE A 42 -8.02 -13.07 -8.15
CA ILE A 42 -8.95 -11.94 -8.33
C ILE A 42 -9.91 -12.24 -9.49
N TYR A 43 -9.41 -12.68 -10.64
CA TYR A 43 -10.24 -13.05 -11.79
C TYR A 43 -11.18 -14.21 -11.46
N ALA A 44 -10.71 -15.23 -10.74
CA ALA A 44 -11.55 -16.35 -10.34
C ALA A 44 -12.73 -15.92 -9.46
N VAL A 45 -12.53 -14.93 -8.58
CA VAL A 45 -13.60 -14.34 -7.77
C VAL A 45 -14.52 -13.46 -8.62
N LEU A 46 -13.98 -12.54 -9.42
CA LEU A 46 -14.74 -11.61 -10.25
C LEU A 46 -15.69 -12.32 -11.23
N PHE A 47 -15.24 -13.40 -11.85
CA PHE A 47 -16.01 -14.14 -12.85
C PHE A 47 -16.70 -15.39 -12.30
N ASN A 48 -16.79 -15.53 -10.96
CA ASN A 48 -17.49 -16.64 -10.32
C ASN A 48 -16.99 -18.03 -10.73
N LEU A 49 -15.68 -18.20 -10.96
CA LEU A 49 -15.10 -19.44 -11.48
C LEU A 49 -15.50 -20.67 -10.66
N HIS A 50 -15.51 -20.56 -9.32
CA HIS A 50 -15.93 -21.65 -8.45
C HIS A 50 -17.40 -22.07 -8.71
N HIS A 51 -18.29 -21.10 -8.91
CA HIS A 51 -19.70 -21.37 -9.20
C HIS A 51 -19.90 -21.99 -10.59
N LEU A 52 -19.17 -21.50 -11.60
CA LEU A 52 -19.18 -22.07 -12.95
C LEU A 52 -18.73 -23.54 -12.93
N ARG A 53 -17.63 -23.85 -12.23
CA ARG A 53 -17.12 -25.20 -12.07
C ARG A 53 -18.09 -26.10 -11.29
N TYR A 54 -18.76 -25.57 -10.28
CA TYR A 54 -19.80 -26.28 -9.53
C TYR A 54 -21.00 -26.67 -10.40
N ILE A 55 -21.56 -25.71 -11.17
CA ILE A 55 -22.66 -25.99 -12.09
C ILE A 55 -22.23 -27.01 -13.15
N HIS A 56 -21.02 -26.86 -13.69
CA HIS A 56 -20.48 -27.81 -14.67
C HIS A 56 -20.40 -29.23 -14.10
N SER A 57 -19.90 -29.40 -12.87
CA SER A 57 -19.88 -30.71 -12.19
C SER A 57 -21.28 -31.30 -12.04
N LYS A 58 -22.26 -30.48 -11.62
CA LYS A 58 -23.66 -30.91 -11.46
C LYS A 58 -24.30 -31.37 -12.77
N LYS A 59 -24.05 -30.65 -13.87
CA LYS A 59 -24.53 -31.04 -15.21
C LYS A 59 -23.88 -32.32 -15.71
N LYS A 60 -22.59 -32.51 -15.41
CA LYS A 60 -21.88 -33.75 -15.71
C LYS A 60 -22.47 -34.93 -14.93
N GLU A 61 -22.73 -34.76 -13.63
CA GLU A 61 -23.39 -35.75 -12.79
C GLU A 61 -24.82 -36.08 -13.26
N ALA A 62 -25.54 -35.09 -13.81
CA ALA A 62 -26.89 -35.25 -14.35
C ALA A 62 -26.93 -35.87 -15.77
N GLY A 63 -25.76 -36.13 -16.39
CA GLY A 63 -25.68 -36.67 -17.76
C GLY A 63 -26.00 -35.65 -18.86
N GLU A 64 -26.11 -34.36 -18.55
CA GLU A 64 -26.35 -33.29 -19.54
C GLU A 64 -25.09 -32.94 -20.35
N LEU A 65 -23.91 -33.34 -19.87
CA LEU A 65 -22.63 -33.07 -20.50
C LEU A 65 -21.85 -34.37 -20.74
N PRO A 66 -21.09 -34.48 -21.85
CA PRO A 66 -20.18 -35.59 -22.08
C PRO A 66 -19.15 -35.74 -20.96
N GLU A 67 -18.69 -36.97 -20.71
CA GLU A 67 -17.69 -37.25 -19.67
C GLU A 67 -16.36 -36.51 -19.92
N ASN A 68 -16.04 -36.26 -21.19
CA ASN A 68 -14.83 -35.55 -21.64
C ASN A 68 -15.04 -34.03 -21.80
N ALA A 69 -16.15 -33.47 -21.33
CA ALA A 69 -16.39 -32.04 -21.39
C ALA A 69 -15.31 -31.26 -20.62
N ALA A 70 -14.67 -30.31 -21.29
CA ALA A 70 -13.64 -29.47 -20.70
C ALA A 70 -14.22 -28.60 -19.57
N GLN A 71 -13.48 -28.50 -18.47
CA GLN A 71 -13.88 -27.66 -17.34
C GLN A 71 -13.90 -26.18 -17.75
N PRO A 72 -14.88 -25.38 -17.26
CA PRO A 72 -14.89 -23.95 -17.55
C PRO A 72 -13.64 -23.27 -16.99
N ASP A 73 -13.01 -22.49 -17.87
CA ASP A 73 -11.87 -21.65 -17.60
C ASP A 73 -12.19 -20.19 -17.94
N ILE A 74 -11.50 -19.28 -17.27
CA ILE A 74 -11.58 -17.85 -17.49
C ILE A 74 -10.18 -17.37 -17.84
N ILE A 75 -10.05 -16.70 -18.98
CA ILE A 75 -8.80 -16.14 -19.48
C ILE A 75 -8.98 -14.63 -19.54
N VAL A 76 -8.06 -13.89 -18.93
CA VAL A 76 -8.02 -12.43 -18.98
C VAL A 76 -6.76 -12.02 -19.69
N LYS A 77 -6.86 -11.08 -20.64
CA LYS A 77 -5.71 -10.57 -21.36
C LYS A 77 -5.05 -9.44 -20.58
N GLU A 78 -3.76 -9.58 -20.28
CA GLU A 78 -2.97 -8.59 -19.58
C GLU A 78 -2.00 -7.90 -20.54
N TRP A 79 -2.18 -6.60 -20.72
CA TRP A 79 -1.23 -5.77 -21.45
C TRP A 79 -0.14 -5.32 -20.47
N ILE A 80 1.03 -5.96 -20.57
CA ILE A 80 2.21 -5.68 -19.75
C ILE A 80 3.30 -5.08 -20.64
N TYR A 81 3.99 -4.05 -20.14
CA TYR A 81 5.15 -3.51 -20.81
C TYR A 81 6.40 -4.32 -20.48
N SER A 82 7.16 -4.68 -21.50
CA SER A 82 8.56 -5.07 -21.38
C SER A 82 9.35 -4.50 -22.56
N ARG A 83 10.69 -4.49 -22.48
CA ARG A 83 11.51 -4.09 -23.64
C ARG A 83 11.28 -4.95 -24.88
N SER A 84 11.01 -6.24 -24.69
CA SER A 84 10.73 -7.16 -25.80
C SER A 84 9.29 -7.07 -26.30
N ASN A 85 8.36 -6.62 -25.45
CA ASN A 85 6.95 -6.45 -25.77
C ASN A 85 6.46 -5.09 -25.28
N PRO A 86 6.65 -4.00 -26.07
CA PRO A 86 6.19 -2.67 -25.73
C PRO A 86 4.68 -2.53 -25.98
N TYR A 87 3.86 -3.31 -25.27
CA TYR A 87 2.41 -3.41 -25.44
C TYR A 87 1.95 -3.83 -26.85
N GLN A 88 2.70 -4.71 -27.51
CA GLN A 88 2.34 -5.20 -28.86
C GLN A 88 1.39 -6.41 -28.78
N HIS A 89 1.64 -7.31 -27.83
CA HIS A 89 0.82 -8.49 -27.59
C HIS A 89 0.38 -8.54 -26.13
N ALA A 90 -0.85 -8.99 -25.89
CA ALA A 90 -1.34 -9.24 -24.54
C ALA A 90 -0.94 -10.64 -24.08
N GLU A 91 -0.64 -10.77 -22.78
CA GLU A 91 -0.40 -12.05 -22.14
C GLU A 91 -1.74 -12.64 -21.66
N GLU A 92 -1.99 -13.91 -21.96
CA GLU A 92 -3.22 -14.58 -21.54
C GLU A 92 -3.05 -15.19 -20.15
N VAL A 93 -3.76 -14.63 -19.17
CA VAL A 93 -3.69 -15.06 -17.77
C VAL A 93 -4.95 -15.85 -17.41
N LYS A 94 -4.76 -17.15 -17.17
CA LYS A 94 -5.82 -18.06 -16.73
C LYS A 94 -6.13 -17.86 -15.25
N ALA A 95 -7.40 -17.67 -14.93
CA ALA A 95 -7.89 -17.53 -13.56
C ALA A 95 -7.70 -18.84 -12.76
N GLU A 96 -7.36 -18.70 -11.48
CA GLU A 96 -7.13 -19.82 -10.57
C GLU A 96 -8.05 -19.71 -9.35
N PRO A 97 -8.87 -20.74 -9.06
CA PRO A 97 -9.80 -20.67 -7.94
C PRO A 97 -9.08 -20.71 -6.60
N LEU A 98 -9.67 -20.06 -5.60
CA LEU A 98 -9.26 -20.22 -4.21
C LEU A 98 -9.52 -21.66 -3.73
N PRO A 99 -8.80 -22.15 -2.69
CA PRO A 99 -8.87 -23.55 -2.23
C PRO A 99 -10.17 -23.92 -1.49
N TRP A 100 -11.21 -23.08 -1.56
CA TRP A 100 -12.48 -23.29 -0.89
C TRP A 100 -13.63 -22.71 -1.72
N ALA A 101 -14.86 -23.08 -1.35
CA ALA A 101 -16.08 -22.65 -2.03
C ALA A 101 -16.43 -21.17 -1.79
N VAL A 102 -15.76 -20.28 -2.51
CA VAL A 102 -16.00 -18.84 -2.46
C VAL A 102 -17.43 -18.53 -2.95
N PRO A 103 -18.19 -17.67 -2.24
CA PRO A 103 -19.50 -17.23 -2.70
C PRO A 103 -19.45 -16.53 -4.05
N THR A 104 -20.60 -16.44 -4.72
CA THR A 104 -20.74 -15.63 -5.92
C THR A 104 -20.46 -14.15 -5.63
N LEU A 105 -20.04 -13.41 -6.65
CA LEU A 105 -19.77 -11.98 -6.62
C LEU A 105 -20.98 -11.20 -6.09
N GLN A 106 -22.20 -11.58 -6.50
CA GLN A 106 -23.43 -10.97 -6.00
C GLN A 106 -23.55 -11.11 -4.47
N ARG A 107 -23.24 -12.29 -3.93
CA ARG A 107 -23.27 -12.54 -2.48
C ARG A 107 -22.12 -11.83 -1.77
N LEU A 108 -20.93 -11.82 -2.36
CA LEU A 108 -19.80 -11.04 -1.84
C LEU A 108 -20.12 -9.55 -1.81
N TRP A 109 -20.67 -8.95 -2.85
CA TRP A 109 -20.87 -7.49 -2.90
C TRP A 109 -22.12 -7.02 -2.16
N PHE A 110 -23.23 -7.76 -2.28
CA PHE A 110 -24.54 -7.30 -1.82
C PHE A 110 -25.10 -8.13 -0.64
N GLY A 111 -24.44 -9.21 -0.25
CA GLY A 111 -24.86 -10.04 0.90
C GLY A 111 -24.88 -9.24 2.21
N PRO A 112 -26.05 -9.11 2.88
CA PRO A 112 -26.14 -8.33 4.11
C PRO A 112 -25.79 -9.12 5.37
N SER A 113 -25.70 -10.46 5.28
CA SER A 113 -25.59 -11.32 6.46
C SER A 113 -24.21 -11.22 7.12
N VAL A 114 -24.13 -11.55 8.41
CA VAL A 114 -22.86 -11.60 9.15
C VAL A 114 -21.90 -12.63 8.53
N ASP A 115 -22.44 -13.74 8.03
CA ASP A 115 -21.65 -14.75 7.34
C ASP A 115 -21.07 -14.22 6.04
N ASP A 116 -21.78 -13.37 5.31
CA ASP A 116 -21.24 -12.71 4.12
C ASP A 116 -20.04 -11.85 4.50
N LYS A 117 -20.14 -11.03 5.57
CA LYS A 117 -19.00 -10.23 6.07
C LYS A 117 -17.77 -11.08 6.40
N ARG A 118 -17.97 -12.22 7.08
CA ARG A 118 -16.88 -13.16 7.40
C ARG A 118 -16.27 -13.76 6.13
N ARG A 119 -17.10 -14.15 5.16
CA ARG A 119 -16.64 -14.71 3.88
C ARG A 119 -15.91 -13.68 3.02
N ARG A 120 -16.29 -12.40 3.03
CA ARG A 120 -15.55 -11.30 2.37
C ARG A 120 -14.13 -11.20 2.93
N MET A 121 -14.02 -11.16 4.26
CA MET A 121 -12.72 -11.07 4.93
C MET A 121 -11.86 -12.30 4.60
N ARG A 122 -12.42 -13.50 4.71
CA ARG A 122 -11.72 -14.75 4.35
C ARG A 122 -11.27 -14.76 2.89
N ALA A 123 -12.11 -14.30 1.96
CA ALA A 123 -11.77 -14.24 0.55
C ALA A 123 -10.58 -13.30 0.29
N LEU A 124 -10.59 -12.10 0.88
CA LEU A 124 -9.46 -11.17 0.81
C LEU A 124 -8.16 -11.80 1.33
N LEU A 125 -8.21 -12.38 2.53
CA LEU A 125 -7.04 -13.02 3.13
C LEU A 125 -6.56 -14.23 2.32
N SER A 126 -7.48 -15.01 1.74
CA SER A 126 -7.14 -16.14 0.87
C SER A 126 -6.43 -15.68 -0.40
N CYS A 127 -6.89 -14.58 -1.03
CA CYS A 127 -6.22 -13.98 -2.19
C CYS A 127 -4.75 -13.64 -1.87
N LEU A 128 -4.48 -13.11 -0.68
CA LEU A 128 -3.17 -12.64 -0.23
C LEU A 128 -2.35 -13.70 0.55
N ASN A 129 -2.71 -14.99 0.55
CA ASN A 129 -2.05 -16.03 1.36
C ASN A 129 -1.94 -15.69 2.85
N SER A 130 -2.93 -14.97 3.37
CA SER A 130 -2.90 -14.32 4.68
C SER A 130 -3.99 -14.81 5.63
N ASP A 131 -4.67 -15.92 5.36
CA ASP A 131 -5.73 -16.47 6.25
C ASP A 131 -5.10 -17.18 7.46
N THR A 132 -4.53 -16.41 8.40
CA THR A 132 -3.92 -16.93 9.64
C THR A 132 -4.48 -16.27 10.90
N PRO A 133 -4.43 -16.94 12.07
CA PRO A 133 -4.98 -16.41 13.31
C PRO A 133 -4.42 -15.05 13.75
N LEU A 134 -3.11 -14.80 13.60
CA LEU A 134 -2.51 -13.57 14.10
C LEU A 134 -2.78 -12.34 13.23
N ILE A 135 -3.07 -12.53 11.94
CA ILE A 135 -3.22 -11.41 11.00
C ILE A 135 -4.40 -10.48 11.36
N LEU A 136 -5.48 -11.05 11.91
CA LEU A 136 -6.69 -10.34 12.32
C LEU A 136 -6.65 -9.93 13.79
N ASN A 137 -5.62 -10.34 14.53
CA ASN A 137 -5.47 -10.02 15.94
C ASN A 137 -4.88 -8.62 16.09
N THR A 138 -5.67 -7.67 16.59
CA THR A 138 -5.27 -6.26 16.74
C THR A 138 -4.17 -6.03 17.77
N ALA A 139 -3.88 -7.01 18.64
CA ALA A 139 -2.71 -6.96 19.51
C ALA A 139 -1.40 -7.13 18.72
N TYR A 140 -1.47 -7.78 17.55
CA TYR A 140 -0.33 -8.06 16.68
C TYR A 140 -0.27 -7.14 15.46
N VAL A 141 -1.41 -6.95 14.78
CA VAL A 141 -1.51 -6.14 13.56
C VAL A 141 -2.54 -5.04 13.78
N PRO A 142 -2.13 -3.77 13.90
CA PRO A 142 -3.07 -2.65 13.94
C PRO A 142 -3.95 -2.64 12.68
N GLN A 143 -5.23 -2.27 12.82
CA GLN A 143 -6.19 -2.35 11.69
C GLN A 143 -5.75 -1.57 10.46
N HIS A 144 -5.17 -0.37 10.64
CA HIS A 144 -4.66 0.46 9.54
C HIS A 144 -3.39 -0.11 8.87
N MET A 145 -2.75 -1.13 9.46
CA MET A 145 -1.56 -1.81 8.92
C MET A 145 -1.87 -3.18 8.32
N LEU A 146 -3.15 -3.60 8.30
CA LEU A 146 -3.52 -4.94 7.84
C LEU A 146 -3.14 -5.19 6.37
N ILE A 147 -3.34 -4.20 5.50
CA ILE A 147 -2.91 -4.26 4.09
C ILE A 147 -1.39 -4.44 4.01
N MET A 148 -0.62 -3.62 4.72
CA MET A 148 0.84 -3.75 4.78
C MET A 148 1.25 -5.15 5.22
N ALA A 149 0.67 -5.66 6.30
CA ALA A 149 0.99 -6.99 6.83
C ALA A 149 0.68 -8.10 5.81
N CYS A 150 -0.47 -8.05 5.14
CA CYS A 150 -0.83 -9.03 4.12
C CYS A 150 0.09 -8.94 2.88
N VAL A 151 0.48 -7.74 2.46
CA VAL A 151 1.39 -7.54 1.32
C VAL A 151 2.79 -8.06 1.65
N LEU A 152 3.35 -7.69 2.81
CA LEU A 152 4.66 -8.18 3.23
C LEU A 152 4.64 -9.70 3.42
N ARG A 153 3.56 -10.25 3.96
CA ARG A 153 3.35 -11.69 4.07
C ARG A 153 3.34 -12.36 2.70
N TYR A 154 2.60 -11.81 1.73
CA TYR A 154 2.55 -12.32 0.36
C TYR A 154 3.95 -12.33 -0.29
N ILE A 155 4.75 -11.28 -0.09
CA ILE A 155 6.14 -11.20 -0.58
C ILE A 155 7.03 -12.24 0.12
N MET A 156 6.87 -12.44 1.43
CA MET A 156 7.62 -13.44 2.20
C MET A 156 7.20 -14.88 1.88
N SER A 157 5.99 -15.10 1.37
CA SER A 157 5.49 -16.43 0.97
C SER A 157 5.93 -16.88 -0.43
N GLN A 158 6.69 -16.05 -1.16
CA GLN A 158 7.16 -16.40 -2.49
C GLN A 158 8.19 -17.54 -2.43
N GLU A 159 8.13 -18.47 -3.38
CA GLU A 159 9.06 -19.60 -3.44
C GLU A 159 10.52 -19.15 -3.58
N LYS A 160 10.74 -18.12 -4.40
CA LYS A 160 12.03 -17.45 -4.53
C LYS A 160 12.13 -16.37 -3.45
N PRO A 161 13.15 -16.40 -2.58
CA PRO A 161 13.27 -15.43 -1.51
C PRO A 161 13.58 -14.04 -2.09
N ILE A 162 12.72 -13.05 -1.79
CA ILE A 162 12.84 -11.69 -2.32
C ILE A 162 13.54 -10.76 -1.32
N MET A 163 13.02 -10.71 -0.09
CA MET A 163 13.49 -9.77 0.93
C MET A 163 14.61 -10.37 1.78
N ARG A 164 15.55 -9.52 2.18
CA ARG A 164 16.54 -9.80 3.22
C ARG A 164 15.93 -9.48 4.58
N ARG A 165 16.52 -10.02 5.65
CA ARG A 165 16.01 -9.82 7.02
C ARG A 165 15.90 -8.34 7.40
N HIS A 166 16.97 -7.57 7.17
CA HIS A 166 17.00 -6.14 7.50
C HIS A 166 16.05 -5.29 6.64
N GLU A 167 15.63 -5.78 5.47
CA GLU A 167 14.67 -5.10 4.60
C GLU A 167 13.25 -5.25 5.14
N LEU A 168 12.88 -6.45 5.57
CA LEU A 168 11.63 -6.66 6.31
C LEU A 168 11.60 -5.78 7.56
N ASP A 169 12.71 -5.76 8.31
CA ASP A 169 12.82 -4.92 9.50
C ASP A 169 12.69 -3.43 9.17
N ALA A 170 13.27 -2.96 8.06
CA ALA A 170 13.10 -1.59 7.60
C ALA A 170 11.62 -1.28 7.32
N PHE A 171 10.90 -2.19 6.63
CA PHE A 171 9.46 -2.04 6.40
C PHE A 171 8.66 -1.93 7.70
N LEU A 172 9.01 -2.68 8.74
CA LEU A 172 8.27 -2.63 10.00
C LEU A 172 8.66 -1.44 10.88
N CYS A 173 9.94 -1.12 10.98
CA CYS A 173 10.44 -0.02 11.81
C CYS A 173 10.00 1.35 11.29
N HIS A 174 10.00 1.58 9.96
CA HIS A 174 9.58 2.86 9.41
C HIS A 174 8.06 3.08 9.59
N ALA A 175 7.24 2.02 9.48
CA ALA A 175 5.80 2.10 9.67
C ALA A 175 5.41 2.50 11.11
N PHE A 176 6.22 2.14 12.11
CA PHE A 176 6.02 2.55 13.51
C PHE A 176 6.82 3.80 13.91
N ASN A 177 7.46 4.48 12.97
CA ASN A 177 8.19 5.70 13.26
C ASN A 177 7.20 6.84 13.56
N PRO A 178 7.32 7.57 14.69
CA PRO A 178 6.42 8.66 15.03
C PRO A 178 6.43 9.80 14.01
N ASN A 179 7.50 9.94 13.23
CA ASN A 179 7.61 10.97 12.21
C ASN A 179 7.01 10.56 10.85
N LEU A 180 6.43 9.37 10.73
CA LEU A 180 5.78 8.91 9.49
C LEU A 180 4.70 9.89 9.00
N MET A 181 3.97 10.51 9.92
CA MET A 181 2.91 11.48 9.61
C MET A 181 3.33 12.93 9.87
N ASN A 182 4.62 13.20 10.08
CA ASN A 182 5.14 14.53 10.37
C ASN A 182 5.68 15.18 9.07
N PRO A 183 4.89 16.07 8.40
CA PRO A 183 5.28 16.61 7.11
C PRO A 183 6.52 17.52 7.20
N GLN A 184 6.71 18.26 8.30
CA GLN A 184 7.90 19.09 8.50
C GLN A 184 9.16 18.23 8.58
N TYR A 185 9.14 17.18 9.42
CA TYR A 185 10.27 16.26 9.54
C TYR A 185 10.58 15.58 8.20
N LEU A 186 9.58 15.07 7.50
CA LEU A 186 9.78 14.39 6.22
C LEU A 186 10.32 15.32 5.14
N GLN A 187 9.89 16.59 5.14
CA GLN A 187 10.43 17.59 4.23
C GLN A 187 11.92 17.84 4.48
N GLU A 188 12.32 17.99 5.74
CA GLU A 188 13.70 18.27 6.16
C GLU A 188 14.64 17.07 6.13
N LEU A 189 14.10 15.84 6.20
CA LEU A 189 14.89 14.61 6.16
C LEU A 189 15.84 14.60 4.96
N THR A 190 17.12 14.31 5.13
CA THR A 190 18.06 14.18 4.00
C THR A 190 18.55 12.75 3.88
N LEU A 191 18.54 12.21 2.66
CA LEU A 191 19.03 10.88 2.39
C LEU A 191 20.49 10.95 1.93
N ASN A 192 21.36 10.16 2.55
CA ASN A 192 22.75 10.05 2.14
C ASN A 192 22.89 9.24 0.85
N VAL A 193 22.08 8.19 0.71
CA VAL A 193 22.11 7.28 -0.45
C VAL A 193 20.72 6.72 -0.73
N VAL A 194 20.38 6.63 -2.00
CA VAL A 194 19.19 5.90 -2.49
C VAL A 194 19.69 4.76 -3.36
N THR A 195 19.46 3.52 -2.92
CA THR A 195 19.94 2.33 -3.62
C THR A 195 18.90 1.83 -4.63
N SER A 196 19.34 1.27 -5.77
CA SER A 196 18.46 0.65 -6.77
C SER A 196 17.56 -0.40 -6.12
N ARG A 197 18.12 -1.28 -5.28
CA ARG A 197 17.36 -2.29 -4.53
C ARG A 197 16.29 -1.68 -3.62
N GLY A 198 16.58 -0.58 -2.91
CA GLY A 198 15.59 0.10 -2.08
C GLY A 198 14.41 0.63 -2.91
N VAL A 199 14.68 1.20 -4.08
CA VAL A 199 13.64 1.71 -5.00
C VAL A 199 12.80 0.55 -5.53
N GLN A 200 13.43 -0.55 -5.94
CA GLN A 200 12.74 -1.74 -6.42
C GLN A 200 11.87 -2.37 -5.33
N LEU A 201 12.33 -2.43 -4.07
CA LEU A 201 11.55 -2.93 -2.93
C LEU A 201 10.34 -2.02 -2.63
N ALA A 202 10.52 -0.71 -2.67
CA ALA A 202 9.43 0.25 -2.50
C ALA A 202 8.40 0.11 -3.64
N ALA A 203 8.85 -0.04 -4.89
CA ALA A 203 7.98 -0.26 -6.05
C ALA A 203 7.20 -1.58 -5.94
N LEU A 204 7.87 -2.67 -5.56
CA LEU A 204 7.27 -3.98 -5.29
C LEU A 204 6.18 -3.85 -4.21
N PHE A 205 6.51 -3.25 -3.07
CA PHE A 205 5.58 -3.08 -1.96
C PHE A 205 4.36 -2.23 -2.36
N MET A 206 4.58 -1.08 -2.98
CA MET A 206 3.48 -0.19 -3.40
C MET A 206 2.60 -0.83 -4.47
N LYS A 207 3.19 -1.62 -5.38
CA LYS A 207 2.39 -2.41 -6.33
C LYS A 207 1.58 -3.50 -5.61
N GLY A 208 2.14 -4.11 -4.58
CA GLY A 208 1.42 -5.04 -3.71
C GLY A 208 0.24 -4.40 -3.00
N VAL A 209 0.41 -3.18 -2.48
CA VAL A 209 -0.69 -2.40 -1.90
C VAL A 209 -1.80 -2.18 -2.93
N ASP A 210 -1.46 -1.71 -4.14
CA ASP A 210 -2.42 -1.55 -5.25
C ASP A 210 -3.20 -2.87 -5.53
N MET A 211 -2.50 -4.00 -5.65
CA MET A 211 -3.15 -5.30 -5.86
C MET A 211 -4.02 -5.74 -4.69
N ALA A 212 -3.60 -5.48 -3.45
CA ALA A 212 -4.39 -5.78 -2.26
C ALA A 212 -5.67 -4.93 -2.19
N LEU A 213 -5.64 -3.67 -2.66
CA LEU A 213 -6.83 -2.83 -2.79
C LEU A 213 -7.80 -3.37 -3.85
N ILE A 214 -7.29 -3.84 -4.99
CA ILE A 214 -8.11 -4.49 -6.01
C ILE A 214 -8.75 -5.77 -5.45
N ALA A 215 -7.99 -6.57 -4.70
CA ALA A 215 -8.51 -7.76 -4.02
C ALA A 215 -9.59 -7.39 -2.99
N ASN A 216 -9.40 -6.33 -2.20
CA ASN A 216 -10.38 -5.85 -1.24
C ASN A 216 -11.70 -5.48 -1.91
N ASP A 217 -11.65 -4.68 -2.98
CA ASP A 217 -12.84 -4.28 -3.73
C ASP A 217 -13.50 -5.49 -4.41
N THR A 218 -12.71 -6.40 -4.98
CA THR A 218 -13.20 -7.67 -5.57
C THR A 218 -13.97 -8.51 -4.54
N CYS A 219 -13.51 -8.54 -3.30
CA CYS A 219 -14.14 -9.27 -2.21
C CYS A 219 -15.30 -8.51 -1.54
N GLY A 220 -15.81 -7.41 -2.11
CA GLY A 220 -16.91 -6.63 -1.53
C GLY A 220 -16.49 -5.67 -0.42
N ALA A 221 -15.24 -5.22 -0.45
CA ALA A 221 -14.62 -4.24 0.45
C ALA A 221 -14.80 -4.55 1.95
N PRO A 222 -14.32 -5.72 2.45
CA PRO A 222 -14.34 -6.03 3.88
C PRO A 222 -13.52 -5.05 4.73
N LEU A 223 -12.53 -4.38 4.14
CA LEU A 223 -11.77 -3.31 4.78
C LEU A 223 -12.27 -1.93 4.31
N PRO A 224 -12.58 -1.02 5.25
CA PRO A 224 -12.98 0.34 4.91
C PRO A 224 -11.78 1.11 4.34
N TRP A 225 -12.04 1.93 3.33
CA TRP A 225 -11.02 2.69 2.61
C TRP A 225 -10.06 3.47 3.53
N LEU A 226 -10.58 4.07 4.61
CA LEU A 226 -9.80 4.81 5.60
C LEU A 226 -8.70 3.98 6.27
N MET A 227 -8.83 2.65 6.33
CA MET A 227 -7.83 1.74 6.91
C MET A 227 -6.87 1.14 5.88
N CYS A 228 -7.07 1.43 4.60
CA CYS A 228 -6.31 0.85 3.51
C CYS A 228 -5.24 1.81 2.93
N CYS A 229 -5.31 3.07 3.32
CA CYS A 229 -4.51 4.14 2.74
C CYS A 229 -3.01 3.99 3.05
N PRO A 230 -2.11 3.99 2.03
CA PRO A 230 -0.69 3.67 2.22
C PRO A 230 0.08 4.67 3.09
N TRP A 231 -0.31 5.94 3.10
CA TRP A 231 0.34 6.96 3.93
C TRP A 231 0.24 6.68 5.44
N LEU A 232 -0.66 5.79 5.87
CA LEU A 232 -0.78 5.40 7.28
C LEU A 232 0.37 4.49 7.76
N TYR A 233 1.15 3.92 6.84
CA TYR A 233 2.20 2.97 7.17
C TYR A 233 3.45 3.06 6.28
N PHE A 234 3.44 3.88 5.23
CA PHE A 234 4.55 3.96 4.29
C PHE A 234 4.83 5.40 3.81
N ASP A 235 6.09 5.80 3.95
CA ASP A 235 6.68 6.97 3.31
C ASP A 235 8.01 6.55 2.68
N GLY A 236 8.20 6.84 1.39
CA GLY A 236 9.37 6.35 0.64
C GLY A 236 10.69 6.93 1.15
N LYS A 237 10.71 8.20 1.57
CA LYS A 237 11.91 8.87 2.04
C LYS A 237 12.33 8.31 3.40
N LEU A 238 11.38 8.18 4.31
CA LEU A 238 11.58 7.57 5.61
C LEU A 238 11.96 6.09 5.51
N PHE A 239 11.36 5.36 4.58
CA PHE A 239 11.72 3.98 4.28
C PHE A 239 13.19 3.88 3.85
N HIS A 240 13.65 4.68 2.89
CA HIS A 240 15.05 4.69 2.46
C HIS A 240 16.02 5.04 3.59
N TYR A 241 15.69 6.05 4.40
CA TYR A 241 16.47 6.40 5.58
C TYR A 241 16.59 5.23 6.57
N THR A 242 15.47 4.55 6.84
CA THR A 242 15.41 3.41 7.77
C THR A 242 16.12 2.19 7.20
N LEU A 243 16.03 1.96 5.88
CA LEU A 243 16.68 0.86 5.18
C LEU A 243 18.20 0.96 5.22
N THR A 244 18.77 2.14 4.99
CA THR A 244 20.22 2.34 5.13
C THR A 244 20.67 2.07 6.57
N ARG A 245 19.91 2.52 7.56
CA ARG A 245 20.21 2.25 8.97
C ARG A 245 20.11 0.78 9.32
N SER A 246 19.07 0.07 8.86
CA SER A 246 18.87 -1.34 9.18
C SER A 246 19.95 -2.24 8.60
N ALA A 247 20.55 -1.85 7.46
CA ALA A 247 21.67 -2.59 6.87
C ALA A 247 22.95 -2.57 7.73
N HIS A 248 23.12 -1.56 8.59
CA HIS A 248 24.31 -1.40 9.44
C HIS A 248 24.05 -1.63 10.93
N ALA A 249 22.79 -1.71 11.34
CA ALA A 249 22.41 -1.92 12.73
C ALA A 249 22.75 -3.33 13.20
N LYS A 250 23.26 -3.45 14.43
CA LYS A 250 23.59 -4.74 15.05
C LYS A 250 22.34 -5.48 15.53
N ASN A 251 21.30 -4.73 15.88
CA ASN A 251 20.05 -5.24 16.42
C ASN A 251 18.87 -4.32 16.06
N ILE A 252 17.65 -4.82 16.23
CA ILE A 252 16.42 -4.08 15.92
C ILE A 252 16.18 -2.87 16.83
N LEU A 253 16.76 -2.88 18.04
CA LEU A 253 16.62 -1.81 19.02
C LEU A 253 17.32 -0.53 18.52
N GLU A 254 18.48 -0.65 17.89
CA GLU A 254 19.20 0.46 17.24
C GLU A 254 18.39 1.06 16.07
N VAL A 255 17.69 0.23 15.29
CA VAL A 255 16.82 0.71 14.20
C VAL A 255 15.59 1.43 14.76
N CYS A 256 15.12 1.01 15.94
CA CYS A 256 14.00 1.62 16.65
C CYS A 256 14.40 2.83 17.53
N ASP A 257 15.57 3.44 17.32
CA ASP A 257 16.10 4.55 18.12
C ASP A 257 16.13 4.27 19.64
N ASN A 258 16.37 3.02 20.02
CA ASN A 258 16.37 2.52 21.39
C ASN A 258 15.00 2.57 22.12
N TYR A 259 13.90 2.77 21.40
CA TYR A 259 12.55 2.68 21.98
C TYR A 259 12.06 1.23 22.04
N ILE A 260 12.13 0.61 23.22
CA ILE A 260 11.70 -0.78 23.47
C ILE A 260 10.23 -1.00 23.10
N GLU A 261 9.36 -0.03 23.38
CA GLU A 261 7.93 -0.12 23.02
C GLU A 261 7.72 -0.28 21.51
N ARG A 262 8.57 0.35 20.69
CA ARG A 262 8.51 0.22 19.23
C ARG A 262 8.99 -1.16 18.79
N VAL A 263 10.06 -1.68 19.41
CA VAL A 263 10.55 -3.04 19.16
C VAL A 263 9.46 -4.06 19.43
N VAL A 264 8.72 -3.95 20.54
CA VAL A 264 7.61 -4.87 20.85
C VAL A 264 6.54 -4.86 19.77
N LYS A 265 6.17 -3.68 19.25
CA LYS A 265 5.19 -3.57 18.14
C LYS A 265 5.73 -4.19 16.85
N VAL A 266 6.99 -3.93 16.51
CA VAL A 266 7.69 -4.50 15.34
C VAL A 266 7.75 -6.03 15.42
N GLU A 267 8.14 -6.60 16.56
CA GLU A 267 8.22 -8.05 16.74
C GLU A 267 6.85 -8.71 16.65
N ARG A 268 5.80 -8.07 17.18
CA ARG A 268 4.43 -8.59 17.10
C ARG A 268 3.94 -8.65 15.66
N ILE A 269 4.06 -7.57 14.89
CA ILE A 269 3.64 -7.60 13.48
C ILE A 269 4.53 -8.55 12.66
N ARG A 270 5.84 -8.62 12.94
CA ARG A 270 6.75 -9.58 12.29
C ARG A 270 6.29 -11.02 12.52
N LYS A 271 5.92 -11.35 13.76
CA LYS A 271 5.40 -12.67 14.12
C LYS A 271 4.11 -13.02 13.38
N ALA A 272 3.19 -12.06 13.22
CA ALA A 272 1.97 -12.26 12.43
C ALA A 272 2.27 -12.45 10.93
N ILE A 273 3.18 -11.65 10.37
CA ILE A 273 3.59 -11.75 8.96
C ILE A 273 4.21 -13.12 8.67
N LEU A 274 5.08 -13.63 9.54
CA LEU A 274 5.83 -14.87 9.32
C LEU A 274 5.11 -16.14 9.81
N GLU A 275 3.90 -16.02 10.36
CA GLU A 275 3.14 -17.15 10.92
C GLU A 275 2.92 -18.27 9.90
N GLY A 276 3.46 -19.46 10.13
CA GLY A 276 3.24 -20.61 9.24
C GLY A 276 3.92 -20.53 7.86
N ILE A 277 4.90 -19.64 7.69
CA ILE A 277 5.74 -19.57 6.47
C ILE A 277 7.08 -20.26 6.75
N ASP A 278 7.58 -21.05 5.79
CA ASP A 278 8.99 -21.49 5.78
C ASP A 278 9.89 -20.31 5.38
N VAL A 279 10.37 -19.56 6.38
CA VAL A 279 11.03 -18.27 6.15
C VAL A 279 12.41 -18.45 5.52
N ARG A 280 12.52 -18.05 4.25
CA ARG A 280 13.80 -17.98 3.52
C ARG A 280 14.08 -16.53 3.15
N PHE A 281 15.17 -15.97 3.68
CA PHE A 281 15.61 -14.62 3.33
C PHE A 281 16.55 -14.64 2.13
N ALA A 282 16.45 -13.61 1.29
CA ALA A 282 17.37 -13.42 0.18
C ALA A 282 18.80 -13.24 0.70
N LYS A 283 19.77 -13.78 -0.04
CA LYS A 283 21.19 -13.57 0.25
C LYS A 283 21.66 -12.31 -0.46
N MET A 284 22.68 -11.66 0.11
CA MET A 284 23.34 -10.55 -0.59
C MET A 284 24.14 -11.13 -1.78
N PRO A 285 24.04 -10.56 -2.99
CA PRO A 285 24.83 -11.02 -4.12
C PRO A 285 26.32 -10.91 -3.76
N LEU A 286 27.07 -11.97 -4.04
CA LEU A 286 28.52 -11.95 -3.85
C LEU A 286 29.11 -10.91 -4.83
N PRO A 287 30.08 -10.09 -4.40
CA PRO A 287 30.81 -9.26 -5.34
C PRO A 287 31.45 -10.18 -6.40
N PRO A 288 31.44 -9.79 -7.69
CA PRO A 288 32.07 -10.59 -8.73
C PRO A 288 33.53 -10.81 -8.35
N PHE A 289 33.95 -12.08 -8.30
CA PHE A 289 35.30 -12.48 -7.95
C PHE A 289 36.28 -11.78 -8.92
N ALA A 290 37.08 -10.86 -8.41
CA ALA A 290 38.15 -10.25 -9.18
C ALA A 290 39.22 -11.33 -9.41
N GLY A 291 39.18 -11.98 -10.57
CA GLY A 291 40.28 -12.81 -11.05
C GLY A 291 41.58 -12.00 -11.18
N PRO A 292 42.74 -12.66 -11.35
CA PRO A 292 44.03 -11.98 -11.44
C PRO A 292 44.05 -10.94 -12.58
N PRO A 293 44.88 -9.88 -12.46
CA PRO A 293 44.75 -8.66 -13.24
C PRO A 293 45.29 -8.89 -14.65
N LEU A 294 44.47 -9.45 -15.53
CA LEU A 294 44.70 -9.38 -16.97
C LEU A 294 43.73 -8.36 -17.54
N LEU A 295 44.31 -7.21 -17.91
CA LEU A 295 43.83 -6.19 -18.84
C LEU A 295 42.40 -6.45 -19.35
N ARG A 296 41.41 -6.06 -18.54
CA ARG A 296 40.03 -5.92 -19.02
C ARG A 296 39.63 -4.46 -18.87
N THR A 297 39.39 -3.87 -20.03
CA THR A 297 38.58 -2.68 -20.25
C THR A 297 37.42 -2.64 -19.26
N LEU A 298 37.29 -1.52 -18.54
CA LEU A 298 36.20 -1.30 -17.60
C LEU A 298 34.86 -1.70 -18.21
N PRO A 299 34.02 -2.48 -17.51
CA PRO A 299 32.59 -2.45 -17.77
C PRO A 299 32.11 -1.03 -17.46
N GLN A 300 31.61 -0.32 -18.47
CA GLN A 300 30.67 0.76 -18.22
C GLN A 300 29.44 0.15 -17.52
N HIS A 301 28.55 0.97 -16.96
CA HIS A 301 27.31 0.56 -16.28
C HIS A 301 27.43 0.22 -14.78
N ILE A 302 28.31 0.92 -14.07
CA ILE A 302 27.91 1.43 -12.75
C ILE A 302 26.96 2.59 -13.06
N LEU A 303 25.67 2.49 -12.71
CA LEU A 303 24.89 3.70 -12.48
C LEU A 303 25.65 4.47 -11.42
N GLN A 304 26.32 5.55 -11.83
CA GLN A 304 27.00 6.45 -10.92
C GLN A 304 26.02 6.76 -9.79
N ASN A 305 26.48 6.58 -8.55
CA ASN A 305 25.82 7.19 -7.40
C ASN A 305 25.49 8.62 -7.82
N MET A 306 24.20 8.92 -7.93
CA MET A 306 23.73 10.26 -8.25
C MET A 306 24.05 11.15 -7.04
N ASN A 307 25.31 11.60 -6.95
CA ASN A 307 25.67 12.73 -6.13
C ASN A 307 24.96 13.93 -6.78
N LEU A 308 23.96 14.45 -6.08
CA LEU A 308 23.26 15.67 -6.47
C LEU A 308 24.31 16.78 -6.68
N PRO A 309 24.35 17.47 -7.83
CA PRO A 309 25.40 18.44 -8.11
C PRO A 309 25.27 19.66 -7.19
N THR A 310 26.27 19.87 -6.34
CA THR A 310 26.55 21.16 -5.70
C THR A 310 27.11 22.11 -6.76
N ALA A 311 26.37 23.17 -7.07
CA ALA A 311 26.74 24.14 -8.09
C ALA A 311 27.98 24.95 -7.67
N ARG A 312 29.13 24.67 -8.30
CA ARG A 312 30.22 25.63 -8.50
C ARG A 312 30.83 25.45 -9.91
N SER A 313 30.41 26.34 -10.81
CA SER A 313 31.12 26.91 -11.98
C SER A 313 32.14 26.05 -12.76
N SER A 314 31.94 25.84 -14.07
CA SER A 314 32.40 26.75 -15.15
C SER A 314 32.55 26.04 -16.52
N SER A 315 32.11 26.74 -17.57
CA SER A 315 32.52 26.69 -18.98
C SER A 315 32.18 25.49 -19.88
N GLY A 316 31.46 25.80 -20.96
CA GLY A 316 31.68 25.18 -22.28
C GLY A 316 30.49 24.45 -22.89
N LEU A 317 29.94 25.04 -23.96
CA LEU A 317 29.15 24.44 -25.05
C LEU A 317 27.63 24.34 -24.87
N SER A 318 26.96 25.09 -25.74
CA SER A 318 25.54 25.32 -25.88
C SER A 318 24.81 24.17 -26.59
N ILE A 319 23.86 23.54 -25.90
CA ILE A 319 22.71 22.87 -26.53
C ILE A 319 21.44 23.51 -25.95
N ARG A 320 20.63 24.11 -26.82
CA ARG A 320 19.34 24.73 -26.49
C ARG A 320 18.36 23.67 -25.97
N GLN A 321 18.33 23.44 -24.66
CA GLN A 321 17.16 22.89 -23.99
C GLN A 321 16.31 24.04 -23.44
N ARG A 322 15.01 24.02 -23.74
CA ARG A 322 14.04 24.93 -23.12
C ARG A 322 14.06 24.66 -21.60
N PRO A 323 14.23 25.68 -20.75
CA PRO A 323 14.25 25.47 -19.31
C PRO A 323 12.87 24.98 -18.84
N ILE A 324 12.84 23.80 -18.23
CA ILE A 324 11.70 23.33 -17.45
C ILE A 324 11.55 24.34 -16.29
N PRO A 325 10.39 25.00 -16.13
CA PRO A 325 10.24 26.01 -15.09
C PRO A 325 10.40 25.36 -13.72
N SER A 326 11.47 25.75 -13.01
CA SER A 326 11.81 25.31 -11.65
C SER A 326 10.91 25.95 -10.57
N ARG A 327 9.79 26.55 -10.98
CA ARG A 327 8.80 27.13 -10.08
C ARG A 327 7.64 26.16 -10.02
N GLY A 328 7.34 25.65 -8.83
CA GLY A 328 6.20 24.74 -8.65
C GLY A 328 4.85 25.43 -8.94
N GLY A 329 3.78 24.64 -8.87
CA GLY A 329 2.45 25.03 -9.35
C GLY A 329 1.64 25.85 -8.34
N GLN A 330 0.70 26.64 -8.85
CA GLN A 330 -0.35 27.29 -8.06
C GLN A 330 -1.72 26.81 -8.54
N LEU A 331 -2.58 26.38 -7.62
CA LEU A 331 -3.98 26.10 -7.88
C LEU A 331 -4.78 27.39 -7.74
N GLN A 332 -5.51 27.75 -8.79
CA GLN A 332 -6.44 28.89 -8.78
C GLN A 332 -7.88 28.41 -8.95
N VAL A 333 -8.78 28.93 -8.12
CA VAL A 333 -10.23 28.75 -8.25
C VAL A 333 -10.84 30.13 -8.41
N ALA A 334 -11.58 30.35 -9.50
CA ALA A 334 -12.17 31.66 -9.84
C ALA A 334 -11.15 32.82 -9.85
N GLY A 335 -9.94 32.57 -10.34
CA GLY A 335 -8.85 33.57 -10.39
C GLY A 335 -8.16 33.83 -9.05
N VAL A 336 -8.56 33.14 -7.98
CA VAL A 336 -7.94 33.25 -6.65
C VAL A 336 -7.03 32.06 -6.41
N VAL A 337 -5.77 32.31 -6.06
CA VAL A 337 -4.82 31.25 -5.68
C VAL A 337 -5.26 30.61 -4.37
N VAL A 338 -5.67 29.34 -4.43
CA VAL A 338 -6.11 28.54 -3.27
C VAL A 338 -5.05 27.56 -2.78
N GLY A 339 -3.94 27.41 -3.50
CA GLY A 339 -2.80 26.61 -3.05
C GLY A 339 -1.58 26.81 -3.93
N SER A 340 -0.38 26.61 -3.38
CA SER A 340 0.87 26.64 -4.13
C SER A 340 1.85 25.59 -3.60
N TRP A 341 2.57 24.92 -4.48
CA TRP A 341 3.66 24.01 -4.13
C TRP A 341 4.91 24.37 -4.93
N GLY A 342 6.10 24.10 -4.39
CA GLY A 342 7.39 24.37 -5.03
C GLY A 342 8.00 23.12 -5.70
N ALA A 343 9.00 23.32 -6.55
CA ALA A 343 9.88 22.23 -6.99
C ALA A 343 10.88 21.93 -5.86
N ASN A 344 10.77 20.76 -5.23
CA ASN A 344 11.62 20.38 -4.09
C ASN A 344 13.00 19.92 -4.57
N TYR A 345 13.93 20.87 -4.71
CA TYR A 345 15.36 20.63 -4.63
C TYR A 345 15.93 21.55 -3.54
N GLY A 346 16.83 21.00 -2.72
CA GLY A 346 17.22 21.51 -1.40
C GLY A 346 17.37 23.03 -1.26
N TYR A 347 16.73 23.57 -0.23
CA TYR A 347 16.81 24.99 0.12
C TYR A 347 18.08 25.22 0.96
N GLN A 348 19.11 25.82 0.36
CA GLN A 348 20.25 26.39 1.06
C GLN A 348 19.88 27.80 1.56
N GLY A 349 20.22 28.09 2.81
CA GLY A 349 19.80 29.29 3.53
C GLY A 349 20.26 30.61 2.91
N GLY A 350 19.40 31.63 3.03
CA GLY A 350 19.73 33.00 2.65
C GLY A 350 18.53 33.94 2.56
N VAL A 351 18.13 34.53 3.71
CA VAL A 351 17.65 35.91 3.86
C VAL A 351 16.21 36.31 3.40
N ARG A 352 15.53 37.00 4.34
CA ARG A 352 14.35 37.89 4.28
C ARG A 352 12.95 37.26 4.21
N GLN A 353 12.41 37.00 5.40
CA GLN A 353 10.96 37.05 5.66
C GLN A 353 10.43 38.46 5.31
N MET A 354 9.63 38.56 4.25
CA MET A 354 8.61 39.61 4.15
C MET A 354 7.34 39.06 4.76
N VAL A 355 6.95 39.64 5.89
CA VAL A 355 5.65 39.44 6.54
C VAL A 355 4.63 40.31 5.82
N PRO A 356 3.53 39.77 5.26
CA PRO A 356 2.41 40.60 4.87
C PRO A 356 1.62 41.02 6.11
N SER A 357 1.82 42.28 6.50
CA SER A 357 0.93 43.06 7.35
C SER A 357 -0.42 43.24 6.66
N GLY A 358 -1.51 43.12 7.43
CA GLY A 358 -2.79 43.68 7.05
C GLY A 358 -3.98 42.79 7.43
N TYR A 359 -4.48 42.94 8.66
CA TYR A 359 -5.89 43.21 8.97
C TYR A 359 -6.00 43.60 10.46
N THR A 360 -6.04 44.89 10.73
CA THR A 360 -6.75 45.49 11.88
C THR A 360 -8.26 45.43 11.55
N GLN A 361 -9.24 45.27 12.43
CA GLN A 361 -9.43 45.76 13.80
C GLN A 361 -10.72 45.11 14.40
N LYS A 362 -10.90 45.28 15.73
CA LYS A 362 -12.01 44.95 16.65
C LYS A 362 -11.85 43.59 17.32
N GLY A 363 -11.55 43.46 18.61
CA GLY A 363 -11.66 44.37 19.75
C GLY A 363 -12.58 43.74 20.79
N ARG A 364 -11.98 43.17 21.86
CA ARG A 364 -12.49 43.10 23.24
C ARG A 364 -11.47 42.34 24.09
N GLY A 365 -10.81 43.06 24.99
CA GLY A 365 -9.88 42.49 25.96
C GLY A 365 -10.57 41.99 27.22
N ARG A 366 -9.89 41.13 27.97
CA ARG A 366 -9.57 41.31 29.41
C ARG A 366 -8.80 40.11 29.96
N GLY A 367 -7.66 40.42 30.62
CA GLY A 367 -7.01 39.71 31.74
C GLY A 367 -6.55 38.27 31.49
N GLY A 368 -5.29 37.87 31.67
CA GLY A 368 -4.31 38.30 32.67
C GLY A 368 -4.16 37.20 33.73
N GLY A 369 -2.95 36.69 33.94
CA GLY A 369 -2.57 36.01 35.18
C GLY A 369 -2.06 34.57 35.07
N ASN A 370 -0.74 34.45 34.96
CA ASN A 370 0.20 33.59 35.70
C ASN A 370 -0.25 32.27 36.39
N ASN A 371 0.71 31.34 36.32
CA ASN A 371 1.28 30.51 37.40
C ASN A 371 0.99 29.00 37.38
N SER A 372 2.05 28.25 37.02
CA SER A 372 2.79 27.32 37.88
C SER A 372 2.15 26.04 38.43
N GLY A 373 2.95 24.97 38.33
CA GLY A 373 3.05 23.86 39.29
C GLY A 373 2.47 22.54 38.76
N CYS A 374 3.25 21.52 38.39
CA CYS A 374 4.12 20.63 39.18
C CYS A 374 3.38 19.64 40.10
N ALA A 375 3.91 18.40 40.10
CA ALA A 375 3.62 17.23 40.95
C ALA A 375 2.41 16.35 40.54
N SER A 376 2.52 15.06 40.24
CA SER A 376 3.24 13.88 40.81
C SER A 376 2.29 13.00 41.63
N GLY A 377 2.43 11.66 41.45
CA GLY A 377 1.84 10.59 42.26
C GLY A 377 0.42 10.20 41.84
N GLY A 378 0.07 8.95 41.50
CA GLY A 378 0.61 7.65 41.91
C GLY A 378 -0.31 7.02 42.95
N GLY A 379 -0.99 5.91 42.62
CA GLY A 379 -1.48 4.96 43.63
C GLY A 379 -2.87 4.34 43.42
N TYR A 380 -2.87 3.07 43.01
CA TYR A 380 -3.71 1.93 43.44
C TYR A 380 -5.20 2.10 43.80
N GLN A 381 -6.10 1.35 43.13
CA GLN A 381 -6.71 0.11 43.69
C GLN A 381 -7.80 -0.49 42.76
N SER A 382 -7.87 -1.81 42.82
CA SER A 382 -8.85 -2.72 42.22
C SER A 382 -10.16 -2.74 43.02
N SER A 383 -11.33 -2.85 42.38
CA SER A 383 -12.38 -3.80 42.78
C SER A 383 -13.59 -3.80 41.82
N TYR A 384 -14.20 -4.97 41.69
CA TYR A 384 -15.40 -5.30 40.93
C TYR A 384 -16.67 -4.69 41.55
N GLY A 385 -17.69 -4.41 40.72
CA GLY A 385 -19.04 -4.10 41.20
C GLY A 385 -20.06 -3.90 40.08
N ARG A 386 -21.01 -4.85 39.95
CA ARG A 386 -22.18 -4.82 39.07
C ARG A 386 -23.14 -3.66 39.43
N GLY A 387 -23.82 -3.08 38.43
CA GLY A 387 -25.00 -2.24 38.63
C GLY A 387 -25.82 -2.08 37.34
N ARG A 388 -27.08 -2.53 37.36
CA ARG A 388 -28.06 -2.48 36.26
C ARG A 388 -28.83 -1.15 36.26
N GLY A 389 -28.92 -0.49 35.08
CA GLY A 389 -30.03 0.33 34.53
C GLY A 389 -30.39 1.67 35.20
N PRO A 390 -31.25 2.54 34.58
CA PRO A 390 -31.93 2.42 33.28
C PRO A 390 -31.91 3.68 32.36
N ASN A 391 -32.32 3.48 31.10
CA ASN A 391 -33.02 4.39 30.18
C ASN A 391 -32.54 5.84 29.97
N ARG A 392 -31.91 6.09 28.81
CA ARG A 392 -31.95 7.40 28.14
C ARG A 392 -32.49 7.25 26.71
N ARG A 393 -33.64 7.88 26.46
CA ARG A 393 -34.27 8.04 25.14
C ARG A 393 -33.37 8.91 24.25
N PRO A 394 -33.13 8.55 22.97
CA PRO A 394 -32.55 9.48 22.00
C PRO A 394 -33.62 10.45 21.49
N GLY A 395 -33.31 11.74 21.49
CA GLY A 395 -34.15 12.80 20.93
C GLY A 395 -34.33 12.70 19.41
N MET A 396 -35.41 13.33 18.93
CA MET A 396 -35.90 13.31 17.57
C MET A 396 -34.94 14.01 16.58
N PRO A 397 -34.68 13.45 15.39
CA PRO A 397 -33.93 14.14 14.35
C PRO A 397 -34.82 15.14 13.60
N THR A 398 -34.36 16.39 13.55
CA THR A 398 -34.92 17.51 12.79
C THR A 398 -34.51 17.44 11.32
N PHE A 399 -35.27 16.73 10.47
CA PHE A 399 -35.31 17.03 9.03
C PHE A 399 -36.69 16.65 8.43
N LEU A 400 -37.32 17.64 7.78
CA LEU A 400 -38.64 17.57 7.16
C LEU A 400 -38.60 16.68 5.90
N THR A 401 -39.35 15.59 5.91
CA THR A 401 -39.61 14.76 4.72
C THR A 401 -40.80 15.32 3.92
N ASN A 402 -40.52 15.73 2.69
CA ASN A 402 -41.49 16.30 1.76
C ASN A 402 -42.27 15.17 1.06
N ASN A 403 -43.47 14.85 1.56
CA ASN A 403 -44.38 13.87 0.97
C ASN A 403 -45.25 14.53 -0.11
N ARG A 404 -44.92 14.34 -1.40
CA ARG A 404 -45.87 14.55 -2.50
C ARG A 404 -46.31 13.20 -3.08
N LYS A 405 -47.47 12.75 -2.61
CA LYS A 405 -48.34 11.79 -3.31
C LYS A 405 -48.87 12.48 -4.57
N ASN A 406 -48.72 11.87 -5.74
CA ASN A 406 -49.57 12.20 -6.89
C ASN A 406 -50.37 10.95 -7.27
N GLN A 407 -51.69 11.11 -7.12
CA GLN A 407 -52.71 10.13 -7.44
C GLN A 407 -52.79 9.93 -8.96
N ARG A 408 -52.94 8.67 -9.35
CA ARG A 408 -53.48 8.26 -10.64
C ARG A 408 -54.88 8.83 -10.83
N ARG A 409 -55.15 9.48 -11.96
CA ARG A 409 -56.49 9.61 -12.55
C ARG A 409 -56.47 8.96 -13.93
N ALA A 410 -57.39 8.02 -14.11
CA ALA A 410 -57.79 7.41 -15.37
C ALA A 410 -59.01 8.18 -15.94
N SER A 411 -59.31 7.93 -17.23
CA SER A 411 -60.45 8.37 -18.08
C SER A 411 -60.55 9.88 -18.35
N ASN A 412 -60.65 10.38 -19.59
CA ASN A 412 -61.23 9.84 -20.84
C ASN A 412 -60.28 9.96 -22.03
#